data_AF-A0A2C2V1S1-F1
#
_entry.id   AF-A0A2C2V1S1-F1
#
_cell.length_a   1.000
_cell.length_b   1.000
_cell.length_c   1.000
_cell.angle_alpha   90.00
_cell.angle_beta   90.00
_cell.angle_gamma   90.00
#
_symmetry.space_group_name_H-M   'P 1'
#
loop_
_entity.id
_entity.type
_entity.pdbx_description
1 polymer ?
#
loop_
_entity_poly.entity_id
_entity_poly.type
_entity_poly.pdbx_seq_one_letter_code
_entity_poly.pdbx_strand_id
1 'polypeptide(L)'
;MNGGKCMNQISKETNSWGNLKNGLESKLFEAIKIGAWNLRSRIAMAPLTRSFADDQTGVVGEDIVEYYRNRAADGVGLIISEGTVI
;
A
#
# COMPACT_ATOMS: atom_id res chain seq x y z
N MET A 1 11.83 4.28 -53.45
CA MET A 1 12.71 5.24 -52.73
C MET A 1 12.00 6.60 -52.80
N ASN A 2 11.48 7.23 -51.76
CA ASN A 2 11.73 7.16 -50.32
C ASN A 2 10.44 7.51 -49.57
N GLY A 3 9.99 6.61 -48.70
CA GLY A 3 9.16 6.98 -47.55
C GLY A 3 10.08 7.58 -46.48
N GLY A 4 9.66 8.68 -45.84
CA GLY A 4 10.51 9.23 -44.77
C GLY A 4 10.18 10.63 -44.25
N LYS A 5 8.93 11.10 -44.28
CA LYS A 5 8.60 12.43 -43.73
C LYS A 5 7.28 12.53 -42.94
N CYS A 6 6.82 11.45 -42.31
CA CYS A 6 5.62 11.49 -41.45
C CYS A 6 5.86 10.84 -40.08
N MET A 7 6.92 11.23 -39.36
CA MET A 7 7.12 10.71 -38.00
C MET A 7 7.92 11.62 -37.04
N ASN A 8 8.18 12.88 -37.37
CA ASN A 8 9.09 13.72 -36.56
C ASN A 8 8.43 14.94 -35.86
N GLN A 9 7.12 14.87 -35.60
CA GLN A 9 6.40 15.91 -34.86
C GLN A 9 5.73 15.43 -33.56
N ILE A 10 5.99 14.20 -33.09
CA ILE A 10 5.54 13.76 -31.76
C ILE A 10 6.66 14.02 -30.74
N SER A 11 7.11 15.27 -30.65
CA SER A 11 7.93 15.71 -29.52
C SER A 11 7.45 17.09 -29.13
N LYS A 12 7.06 17.24 -27.85
CA LYS A 12 6.55 18.45 -27.17
C LYS A 12 5.03 18.59 -27.08
N GLU A 13 4.34 17.54 -26.66
CA GLU A 13 3.29 17.75 -25.67
C GLU A 13 3.90 17.50 -24.29
N THR A 14 4.51 18.54 -23.73
CA THR A 14 4.70 18.65 -22.27
C THR A 14 3.31 18.73 -21.65
N ASN A 15 2.76 17.57 -21.35
CA ASN A 15 1.65 17.39 -20.45
C ASN A 15 1.99 18.11 -19.13
N SER A 16 1.27 19.19 -18.82
CA SER A 16 1.44 20.04 -17.64
C SER A 16 1.00 19.36 -16.32
N TRP A 17 1.10 18.04 -16.27
CA TRP A 17 0.90 17.25 -15.08
C TRP A 17 2.30 17.01 -14.53
N GLY A 18 2.65 17.77 -13.47
CA GLY A 18 3.99 17.80 -12.90
C GLY A 18 4.58 16.41 -12.71
N ASN A 19 5.91 16.31 -12.87
CA ASN A 19 6.76 15.13 -12.66
C ASN A 19 6.22 14.17 -11.57
N LEU A 20 5.29 13.30 -11.92
CA LEU A 20 4.95 12.14 -11.11
C LEU A 20 6.10 11.19 -11.34
N LYS A 21 7.12 11.29 -10.49
CA LYS A 21 8.15 10.26 -10.43
C LYS A 21 7.44 8.91 -10.32
N ASN A 22 7.82 7.96 -11.17
CA ASN A 22 7.30 6.58 -11.14
C ASN A 22 7.16 6.12 -9.68
N GLY A 23 6.04 5.49 -9.32
CA GLY A 23 5.71 5.20 -7.91
C GLY A 23 6.78 4.42 -7.13
N LEU A 24 7.72 3.78 -7.81
CA LEU A 24 8.90 3.11 -7.25
C LEU A 24 9.92 4.07 -6.62
N GLU A 25 10.01 5.32 -7.09
CA GLU A 25 10.86 6.40 -6.54
C GLU A 25 10.12 7.21 -5.46
N SER A 26 9.18 6.57 -4.75
CA SER A 26 8.36 7.19 -3.71
C SER A 26 8.84 6.81 -2.32
N LYS A 27 8.96 7.81 -1.44
CA LYS A 27 9.21 7.60 0.00
C LYS A 27 8.21 6.63 0.64
N LEU A 28 7.00 6.49 0.07
CA LEU A 28 5.94 5.64 0.59
C LEU A 28 6.38 4.17 0.76
N PHE A 29 7.19 3.65 -0.16
CA PHE A 29 7.62 2.25 -0.17
C PHE A 29 9.01 2.04 0.47
N GLU A 30 9.64 3.11 0.94
CA GLU A 30 10.92 3.01 1.64
C GLU A 30 10.74 2.53 3.08
N ALA A 31 11.75 1.82 3.58
CA ALA A 31 11.82 1.43 4.98
C ALA A 31 11.92 2.66 5.91
N ILE A 32 11.36 2.55 7.12
CA ILE A 32 11.38 3.60 8.13
C ILE A 32 11.54 3.00 9.53
N LYS A 33 12.31 3.66 10.40
CA LYS A 33 12.35 3.35 11.82
C LYS A 33 11.33 4.19 12.58
N ILE A 34 10.45 3.54 13.35
CA ILE A 34 9.46 4.17 14.23
C ILE A 34 9.63 3.60 15.63
N GLY A 35 10.14 4.42 16.56
CA GLY A 35 10.49 3.95 17.91
C GLY A 35 11.48 2.78 17.86
N ALA A 36 11.07 1.63 18.40
CA ALA A 36 11.86 0.41 18.41
C ALA A 36 11.73 -0.44 17.12
N TRP A 37 10.82 -0.08 16.21
CA TRP A 37 10.44 -0.90 15.07
C TRP A 37 11.10 -0.42 13.77
N ASN A 38 11.57 -1.37 12.95
CA ASN A 38 12.00 -1.11 11.57
C ASN A 38 10.92 -1.66 10.62
N LEU A 39 10.21 -0.76 9.96
CA LEU A 39 9.10 -1.10 9.06
C LEU A 39 9.59 -1.12 7.62
N ARG A 40 9.04 -2.03 6.81
CA ARG A 40 9.44 -2.23 5.40
C ARG A 40 8.86 -1.18 4.45
N SER A 41 7.76 -0.53 4.84
CA SER A 41 7.11 0.55 4.10
C SER A 41 6.53 1.58 5.07
N ARG A 42 6.15 2.75 4.55
CA ARG A 42 5.47 3.82 5.32
C ARG A 42 3.95 3.69 5.27
N ILE A 43 3.44 2.53 4.86
CA ILE A 43 2.02 2.24 4.75
C ILE A 43 1.55 1.58 6.04
N ALA A 44 0.54 2.17 6.67
CA ALA A 44 -0.12 1.59 7.84
C ALA A 44 -1.57 1.24 7.50
N MET A 45 -2.00 0.05 7.90
CA MET A 45 -3.41 -0.31 7.91
C MET A 45 -4.05 0.26 9.18
N ALA A 46 -5.13 1.04 8.99
CA ALA A 46 -5.93 1.57 10.08
C ALA A 46 -6.67 0.45 10.86
N PRO A 47 -7.03 0.68 12.13
CA PRO A 47 -7.90 -0.22 12.87
C PRO A 47 -9.31 -0.20 12.25
N LEU A 48 -9.74 -1.33 11.70
CA LEU A 48 -11.04 -1.48 11.03
C LEU A 48 -11.81 -2.62 11.70
N THR A 49 -12.91 -2.32 12.38
CA THR A 49 -13.80 -3.33 12.98
C THR A 49 -14.32 -4.29 11.90
N ARG A 50 -14.12 -5.59 12.12
CA ARG A 50 -14.55 -6.64 11.18
C ARG A 50 -15.72 -7.45 11.70
N SER A 51 -15.98 -7.43 13.02
CA SER A 51 -17.02 -8.24 13.66
C SER A 51 -16.85 -9.74 13.38
N PHE A 52 -15.60 -10.20 13.34
CA PHE A 52 -15.24 -11.61 13.11
C PHE A 52 -14.98 -12.38 14.41
N ALA A 53 -14.89 -11.67 15.54
CA ALA A 53 -14.82 -12.29 16.85
C ALA A 53 -16.17 -12.94 17.23
N ASP A 54 -16.10 -14.04 17.99
CA ASP A 54 -17.28 -14.65 18.57
C ASP A 54 -17.99 -13.69 19.54
N ASP A 55 -19.30 -13.51 19.39
CA ASP A 55 -20.09 -12.52 20.14
C ASP A 55 -20.16 -12.80 21.65
N GLN A 56 -19.94 -14.05 22.08
CA GLN A 56 -20.03 -14.44 23.49
C GLN A 56 -18.68 -14.38 24.19
N THR A 57 -17.62 -14.79 23.51
CA THR A 57 -16.28 -14.97 24.08
C THR A 57 -15.28 -13.90 23.65
N GLY A 58 -15.54 -13.19 22.55
CA GLY A 58 -14.62 -12.23 21.93
C GLY A 58 -13.42 -12.88 21.23
N VAL A 59 -13.41 -14.22 21.10
CA VAL A 59 -12.29 -14.95 20.48
C VAL A 59 -12.40 -14.88 18.96
N VAL A 60 -11.30 -14.53 18.30
CA VAL A 60 -11.21 -14.47 16.84
C VAL A 60 -10.90 -15.84 16.21
N GLY A 61 -11.43 -16.08 15.02
CA GLY A 61 -11.22 -17.30 14.24
C GLY A 61 -10.15 -17.19 13.14
N GLU A 62 -10.06 -18.24 12.31
CA GLU A 62 -9.06 -18.37 11.25
C GLU A 62 -9.25 -17.36 10.09
N ASP A 63 -10.48 -16.89 9.91
CA ASP A 63 -10.87 -15.93 8.88
C ASP A 63 -10.17 -14.58 9.04
N ILE A 64 -10.01 -14.09 10.27
CA ILE A 64 -9.28 -12.84 10.51
C ILE A 64 -7.76 -13.01 10.38
N VAL A 65 -7.24 -14.20 10.66
CA VAL A 65 -5.81 -14.50 10.48
C VAL A 65 -5.45 -14.36 9.01
N GLU A 66 -6.25 -14.95 8.12
CA GLU A 66 -6.05 -14.85 6.68
C GLU A 66 -6.23 -13.41 6.18
N TYR A 67 -7.19 -12.67 6.75
CA TYR A 67 -7.37 -11.25 6.46
C TYR A 67 -6.09 -10.44 6.72
N TYR A 68 -5.48 -10.56 7.91
CA TYR A 68 -4.24 -9.84 8.22
C TYR A 68 -3.02 -10.39 7.47
N ARG A 69 -2.95 -11.70 7.24
CA ARG A 69 -1.87 -12.35 6.46
C ARG A 69 -1.76 -11.74 5.06
N ASN A 70 -2.89 -11.56 4.38
CA ASN A 70 -2.92 -10.95 3.05
C ASN A 70 -2.38 -9.51 3.07
N ARG A 71 -2.75 -8.68 4.06
CA ARG A 71 -2.22 -7.30 4.16
C ARG A 71 -0.72 -7.28 4.43
N ALA A 72 -0.23 -8.24 5.22
CA ALA A 72 1.20 -8.36 5.48
C ALA A 72 1.97 -8.79 4.21
N ALA A 73 1.38 -9.69 3.41
CA ALA A 73 1.92 -10.14 2.13
C ALA A 73 1.95 -9.00 1.09
N ASP A 74 0.94 -8.11 1.09
CA ASP A 74 0.83 -6.96 0.19
C ASP A 74 1.80 -5.80 0.52
N GLY A 75 2.71 -5.98 1.49
CA GLY A 75 3.77 -5.01 1.78
C GLY A 75 3.37 -3.88 2.73
N VAL A 76 2.26 -4.02 3.48
CA VAL A 76 1.92 -3.09 4.57
C VAL A 76 2.99 -3.15 5.65
N GLY A 77 3.49 -1.98 6.05
CA GLY A 77 4.58 -1.84 7.00
C GLY A 77 4.12 -2.03 8.45
N LEU A 78 2.93 -1.52 8.79
CA LEU A 78 2.31 -1.64 10.10
C LEU A 78 0.83 -2.01 9.96
N ILE A 79 0.40 -3.06 10.66
CA ILE A 79 -1.00 -3.47 10.73
C ILE A 79 -1.49 -3.23 12.15
N ILE A 80 -2.55 -2.45 12.31
CA ILE A 80 -3.24 -2.24 13.58
C ILE A 80 -4.51 -3.08 13.54
N SER A 81 -4.66 -3.96 14.53
CA SER A 81 -5.85 -4.80 14.64
C SER A 81 -7.11 -3.97 14.85
N GLU A 82 -8.28 -4.60 14.69
CA GLU A 82 -9.54 -4.00 15.08
C GLU A 82 -9.59 -3.62 16.57
N GLY A 83 -10.58 -2.80 16.92
CA GLY A 83 -10.82 -2.43 18.31
C GLY A 83 -11.19 -3.65 19.15
N THR A 84 -10.44 -3.89 20.22
CA THR A 84 -10.69 -4.97 21.19
C THR A 84 -11.16 -4.35 22.52
N VAL A 85 -12.17 -4.96 23.13
CA VAL A 85 -12.71 -4.53 24.44
C VAL A 85 -11.72 -4.92 25.55
N ILE A 86 -11.58 -4.05 26.56
CA ILE A 86 -10.69 -4.23 27.72
C ILE A 86 -11.43 -4.69 28.97
#